data_AF-A0A926ZUV0-F1
#
_entry.id   AF-A0A926ZUV0-F1
#
_cell.length_a   1.000
_cell.length_b   1.000
_cell.length_c   1.000
_cell.angle_alpha   90.00
_cell.angle_beta   90.00
_cell.angle_gamma   90.00
#
_symmetry.space_group_name_H-M   'P 1'
#
loop_
_entity.id
_entity.type
_entity.pdbx_description
1 polymer ?
#
loop_
_entity_poly.entity_id
_entity_poly.type
_entity_poly.pdbx_seq_one_letter_code
_entity_poly.pdbx_strand_id
1 'polypeptide(L)'
;MQKLTPAAPDNQAIAQAELDNYIATQAQAVAPEPFKIVEISFDHHEYYSDDKLVASISHDDNHLTQRWVVMVNGKEVFRANTLMRCDRFICIHYKDGSLPVQEEAGGREERFSPMHPAPCSLSSSTTENQIMAHIFNECQNYGFEILDDGIYNNKGVKLGQVGCTDGNWWVKKRYSVQQQYSNSVLDAVLSLSMVDTSLAETVHKYLQDRPLEQLTTEELQQLFNHEVRSQVQELVTV
;
A
#
# COMPACT_ATOMS: atom_id res chain seq x y z
N MET A 1 66.48 -28.99 -10.20
CA MET A 1 65.40 -28.15 -10.76
C MET A 1 64.13 -28.98 -10.75
N GLN A 2 63.17 -28.65 -9.88
CA GLN A 2 61.86 -29.31 -9.85
C GLN A 2 60.93 -28.64 -10.86
N LYS A 3 60.33 -29.45 -11.73
CA LYS A 3 59.40 -29.05 -12.78
C LYS A 3 57.98 -29.16 -12.20
N LEU A 4 57.35 -28.02 -11.88
CA LEU A 4 55.93 -28.00 -11.49
C LEU A 4 55.08 -28.17 -12.76
N THR A 5 54.26 -29.21 -12.77
CA THR A 5 53.22 -29.46 -13.77
C THR A 5 52.06 -28.49 -13.54
N PRO A 6 51.40 -27.93 -14.57
CA PRO A 6 50.22 -27.09 -14.38
C PRO A 6 49.06 -27.95 -13.89
N ALA A 7 48.39 -27.53 -12.81
CA ALA A 7 47.17 -28.16 -12.34
C ALA A 7 46.08 -28.01 -13.41
N ALA A 8 45.44 -29.13 -13.76
CA ALA A 8 44.27 -29.13 -14.65
C ALA A 8 43.16 -28.23 -14.07
N PRO A 9 42.35 -27.55 -14.90
CA PRO A 9 41.25 -26.74 -14.42
C PRO A 9 40.27 -27.62 -13.64
N ASP A 10 39.94 -27.18 -12.44
CA ASP A 10 39.05 -27.88 -11.54
C ASP A 10 37.65 -27.96 -12.17
N ASN A 11 37.17 -29.18 -12.44
CA ASN A 11 35.84 -29.41 -12.98
C ASN A 11 34.74 -28.80 -12.09
N GLN A 12 35.01 -28.56 -10.80
CA GLN A 12 34.11 -27.82 -9.92
C GLN A 12 33.98 -26.35 -10.31
N ALA A 13 35.05 -25.70 -10.78
CA ALA A 13 35.01 -24.31 -11.21
C ALA A 13 34.22 -24.14 -12.52
N ILE A 14 34.28 -25.14 -13.41
CA ILE A 14 33.50 -25.16 -14.66
C ILE A 14 32.02 -25.35 -14.34
N ALA A 15 31.67 -26.30 -13.46
CA ALA A 15 30.29 -26.54 -13.04
C ALA A 15 29.66 -25.34 -12.32
N GLN A 16 30.44 -24.61 -11.51
CA GLN A 16 29.98 -23.39 -10.84
C GLN A 16 29.69 -22.27 -11.85
N ALA A 17 30.57 -22.09 -12.85
CA ALA A 17 30.37 -21.09 -13.89
C ALA A 17 29.14 -21.41 -14.79
N GLU A 18 28.86 -22.69 -15.05
CA GLU A 18 27.65 -23.11 -15.77
C GLU A 18 26.37 -22.84 -14.96
N LEU A 19 26.40 -23.12 -13.65
CA LEU A 19 25.29 -22.82 -12.75
C LEU A 19 25.04 -21.31 -12.65
N ASP A 20 26.09 -20.51 -12.50
CA ASP A 20 25.98 -19.05 -12.42
C ASP A 20 25.44 -18.45 -13.72
N ASN A 21 25.86 -18.99 -14.88
CA ASN A 21 25.29 -18.60 -16.18
C ASN A 21 23.81 -19.01 -16.32
N TYR A 22 23.44 -20.20 -15.85
CA TYR A 22 22.04 -20.62 -15.84
C TYR A 22 21.18 -19.73 -14.94
N ILE A 23 21.68 -19.40 -13.74
CA ILE A 23 21.03 -18.48 -12.80
C ILE A 23 20.90 -17.08 -13.42
N ALA A 24 21.95 -16.56 -14.06
CA ALA A 24 21.93 -15.25 -14.71
C ALA A 24 20.94 -15.22 -15.90
N THR A 25 20.91 -16.29 -16.70
CA THR A 25 19.98 -16.43 -17.83
C THR A 25 18.52 -16.51 -17.34
N GLN A 26 18.27 -17.25 -16.26
CA GLN A 26 16.94 -17.33 -15.64
C GLN A 26 16.55 -16.02 -14.95
N ALA A 27 17.48 -15.33 -14.29
CA ALA A 27 17.22 -14.04 -13.65
C ALA A 27 16.91 -12.93 -14.68
N GLN A 28 17.49 -13.00 -15.87
CA GLN A 28 17.22 -12.05 -16.96
C GLN A 28 15.89 -12.32 -17.69
N ALA A 29 15.31 -13.51 -17.56
CA ALA A 29 14.01 -13.88 -18.16
C ALA A 29 12.78 -13.50 -17.31
N VAL A 30 12.96 -12.92 -16.12
CA VAL A 30 11.90 -12.77 -15.09
C VAL A 30 11.39 -11.33 -14.92
N ALA A 31 11.82 -10.38 -15.74
CA ALA A 31 11.25 -9.03 -15.75
C ALA A 31 10.47 -8.81 -17.06
N PRO A 32 9.16 -9.14 -17.12
CA PRO A 32 8.32 -8.63 -18.20
C PRO A 32 8.42 -7.11 -18.23
N GLU A 33 8.43 -6.54 -19.43
CA GLU A 33 8.57 -5.11 -19.61
C GLU A 33 7.55 -4.35 -18.76
N PRO A 34 7.98 -3.29 -18.05
CA PRO A 34 7.07 -2.53 -17.21
C PRO A 34 5.96 -1.93 -18.07
N PHE A 35 4.72 -2.04 -17.61
CA PHE A 35 3.60 -1.37 -18.24
C PHE A 35 3.87 0.11 -18.42
N LYS A 36 3.44 0.64 -19.56
CA LYS A 36 3.17 2.07 -19.68
C LYS A 36 1.76 2.32 -19.17
N ILE A 37 1.67 2.94 -18.00
CA ILE A 37 0.40 3.34 -17.40
C ILE A 37 0.09 4.77 -17.86
N VAL A 38 -1.10 4.98 -18.39
CA VAL A 38 -1.60 6.28 -18.82
C VAL A 38 -2.81 6.63 -17.96
N GLU A 39 -2.65 7.61 -17.09
CA GLU A 39 -3.79 8.23 -16.39
C GLU A 39 -4.48 9.18 -17.37
N ILE A 40 -5.67 8.77 -17.84
CA ILE A 40 -6.51 9.61 -18.71
C ILE A 40 -7.28 10.61 -17.83
N SER A 41 -7.69 10.16 -16.65
CA SER A 41 -8.29 10.98 -15.59
C SER A 41 -8.17 10.25 -14.24
N PHE A 42 -8.49 10.93 -13.14
CA PHE A 42 -8.56 10.31 -11.82
C PHE A 42 -9.39 9.02 -11.79
N ASP A 43 -10.45 8.95 -12.60
CA ASP A 43 -11.38 7.83 -12.65
C ASP A 43 -11.10 6.83 -13.79
N HIS A 44 -10.08 7.08 -14.64
CA HIS A 44 -9.80 6.25 -15.82
C HIS A 44 -8.29 6.11 -16.09
N HIS A 45 -7.82 4.87 -16.05
CA HIS A 45 -6.41 4.51 -16.24
C HIS A 45 -6.28 3.42 -17.29
N GLU A 46 -5.23 3.50 -18.11
CA GLU A 46 -4.97 2.56 -19.20
C GLU A 46 -3.57 1.95 -19.07
N TYR A 47 -3.47 0.65 -19.35
CA TYR A 47 -2.25 -0.14 -19.22
C TYR A 47 -1.82 -0.63 -20.60
N TYR A 48 -0.60 -0.27 -21.00
CA TYR A 48 -0.04 -0.59 -22.31
C TYR A 48 1.21 -1.44 -22.20
N SER A 49 1.37 -2.36 -23.15
CA SER A 49 2.58 -3.14 -23.43
C SER A 49 2.86 -3.06 -24.92
N ASP A 50 4.08 -2.70 -25.31
CA ASP A 50 4.45 -2.49 -26.73
C ASP A 50 3.48 -1.57 -27.49
N ASP A 51 3.03 -0.49 -26.83
CA ASP A 51 2.00 0.45 -27.32
C ASP A 51 0.62 -0.18 -27.64
N LYS A 52 0.38 -1.43 -27.23
CA LYS A 52 -0.93 -2.09 -27.30
C LYS A 52 -1.63 -1.98 -25.95
N LEU A 53 -2.90 -1.59 -25.97
CA LEU A 53 -3.74 -1.60 -24.78
C LEU A 53 -3.88 -3.04 -24.28
N VAL A 54 -3.76 -3.22 -22.97
CA VAL A 54 -3.83 -4.52 -22.28
C VAL A 54 -5.00 -4.57 -21.31
N ALA A 55 -5.25 -3.46 -20.61
CA ALA A 55 -6.34 -3.32 -19.68
C ALA A 55 -6.64 -1.83 -19.44
N SER A 56 -7.83 -1.56 -18.89
CA SER A 56 -8.16 -0.26 -18.33
C SER A 56 -8.80 -0.43 -16.96
N ILE A 57 -8.67 0.59 -16.10
CA ILE A 57 -9.40 0.69 -14.84
C ILE A 57 -10.32 1.88 -14.93
N SER A 58 -11.61 1.67 -14.66
CA SER A 58 -12.62 2.72 -14.63
C SER A 58 -13.34 2.76 -13.27
N HIS A 59 -13.79 3.95 -12.88
CA HIS A 59 -14.66 4.14 -11.72
C HIS A 59 -16.14 4.00 -12.11
N ASP A 60 -16.89 3.20 -11.36
CA ASP A 60 -18.31 2.92 -11.53
C ASP A 60 -19.11 3.41 -10.31
N ASP A 61 -19.76 4.57 -10.48
CA ASP A 61 -20.52 5.25 -9.44
C ASP A 61 -21.77 4.49 -8.96
N ASN A 62 -22.21 3.47 -9.69
CA ASN A 62 -23.41 2.71 -9.32
C ASN A 62 -23.16 1.69 -8.20
N HIS A 63 -21.90 1.43 -7.84
CA HIS A 63 -21.52 0.45 -6.83
C HIS A 63 -20.97 1.12 -5.56
N LEU A 64 -21.58 0.86 -4.40
CA LEU A 64 -21.20 1.58 -3.18
C LEU A 64 -19.89 1.10 -2.55
N THR A 65 -19.55 -0.18 -2.69
CA THR A 65 -18.43 -0.81 -1.97
C THR A 65 -17.30 -1.26 -2.87
N GLN A 66 -17.51 -1.34 -4.19
CA GLN A 66 -16.52 -1.84 -5.14
C GLN A 66 -16.59 -1.05 -6.45
N ARG A 67 -16.11 0.19 -6.41
CA ARG A 67 -16.27 1.18 -7.49
C ARG A 67 -15.25 1.02 -8.61
N TRP A 68 -14.10 0.41 -8.34
CA TRP A 68 -13.03 0.32 -9.33
C TRP A 68 -13.16 -0.97 -10.12
N VAL A 69 -13.16 -0.85 -11.44
CA VAL A 69 -13.44 -1.95 -12.37
C VAL A 69 -12.29 -2.10 -13.34
N VAL A 70 -11.72 -3.31 -13.43
CA VAL A 70 -10.77 -3.67 -14.48
C VAL A 70 -11.56 -4.13 -15.70
N MET A 71 -11.28 -3.51 -16.83
CA MET A 71 -11.90 -3.78 -18.11
C MET A 71 -10.85 -4.27 -19.10
N VAL A 72 -11.14 -5.40 -19.76
CA VAL A 72 -10.37 -5.92 -20.90
C VAL A 72 -11.34 -6.19 -22.03
N ASN A 73 -11.04 -5.69 -23.24
CA ASN A 73 -11.95 -5.76 -24.40
C ASN A 73 -13.37 -5.24 -24.11
N GLY A 74 -13.49 -4.19 -23.29
CA GLY A 74 -14.78 -3.63 -22.89
C GLY A 74 -15.63 -4.54 -21.99
N LYS A 75 -15.04 -5.59 -21.41
CA LYS A 75 -15.69 -6.49 -20.44
C LYS A 75 -15.06 -6.34 -19.07
N GLU A 76 -15.90 -6.31 -18.05
CA GLU A 76 -15.48 -6.37 -16.65
C GLU A 76 -14.84 -7.74 -16.37
N VAL A 77 -13.58 -7.72 -15.94
CA VAL A 77 -12.84 -8.93 -15.58
C VAL A 77 -12.56 -9.02 -14.08
N PHE A 78 -12.54 -7.87 -13.40
CA PHE A 78 -12.29 -7.79 -11.96
C PHE A 78 -12.82 -6.47 -11.41
N ARG A 79 -13.17 -6.46 -10.12
CA ARG A 79 -13.71 -5.30 -9.42
C ARG A 79 -13.18 -5.24 -7.99
N ALA A 80 -12.90 -4.03 -7.51
CA ALA A 80 -12.45 -3.79 -6.15
C ALA A 80 -12.93 -2.46 -5.58
N ASN A 81 -12.73 -2.29 -4.27
CA ASN A 81 -13.00 -1.05 -3.55
C ASN A 81 -11.92 0.02 -3.77
N THR A 82 -10.75 -0.32 -4.32
CA THR A 82 -9.64 0.62 -4.55
C THR A 82 -8.97 0.42 -5.90
N LEU A 83 -8.52 1.53 -6.52
CA LEU A 83 -7.70 1.55 -7.74
C LEU A 83 -6.48 0.62 -7.61
N MET A 84 -5.79 0.68 -6.46
CA MET A 84 -4.58 -0.10 -6.19
C MET A 84 -4.80 -1.63 -6.24
N ARG A 85 -6.00 -2.10 -5.87
CA ARG A 85 -6.34 -3.53 -5.96
C ARG A 85 -6.55 -3.96 -7.41
N CYS A 86 -7.13 -3.09 -8.22
CA CYS A 86 -7.26 -3.28 -9.66
C CYS A 86 -5.89 -3.25 -10.35
N ASP A 87 -5.01 -2.30 -9.98
CA ASP A 87 -3.62 -2.23 -10.46
C ASP A 87 -2.84 -3.52 -10.14
N ARG A 88 -2.91 -3.97 -8.88
CA ARG A 88 -2.27 -5.21 -8.43
C ARG A 88 -2.80 -6.43 -9.18
N PHE A 89 -4.12 -6.49 -9.41
CA PHE A 89 -4.72 -7.55 -10.21
C PHE A 89 -4.11 -7.57 -11.61
N ILE A 90 -4.08 -6.44 -12.32
CA ILE A 90 -3.49 -6.33 -13.67
C ILE A 90 -2.02 -6.76 -13.65
N CYS A 91 -1.23 -6.26 -12.69
CA CYS A 91 0.19 -6.61 -12.57
C CYS A 91 0.45 -8.10 -12.36
N ILE A 92 -0.34 -8.78 -11.51
CA ILE A 92 -0.17 -10.21 -11.27
C ILE A 92 -0.59 -10.99 -12.52
N HIS A 93 -1.80 -10.72 -13.00
CA HIS A 93 -2.42 -11.51 -14.07
C HIS A 93 -1.76 -11.29 -15.44
N TYR A 94 -1.09 -10.17 -15.64
CA TYR A 94 -0.27 -9.96 -16.83
C TYR A 94 1.08 -10.69 -16.75
N LYS A 95 1.73 -10.67 -15.57
CA LYS A 95 3.01 -11.37 -15.36
C LYS A 95 2.88 -12.88 -15.50
N ASP A 96 1.77 -13.45 -15.04
CA ASP A 96 1.51 -14.88 -15.13
C ASP A 96 0.77 -15.29 -16.43
N GLY A 97 0.43 -14.32 -17.29
CA GLY A 97 -0.25 -14.55 -18.57
C GLY A 97 -1.71 -14.95 -18.48
N SER A 98 -2.35 -14.81 -17.31
CA SER A 98 -3.76 -15.17 -17.10
C SER A 98 -4.75 -14.02 -17.35
N LEU A 99 -4.26 -12.81 -17.64
CA LEU A 99 -5.08 -11.71 -18.11
C LEU A 99 -5.71 -12.07 -19.47
N PRO A 100 -7.01 -11.78 -19.70
CA PRO A 100 -7.61 -12.04 -21.00
C PRO A 100 -6.85 -11.33 -22.14
N VAL A 101 -6.66 -12.01 -23.26
CA VAL A 101 -5.92 -11.46 -24.41
C VAL A 101 -6.75 -10.35 -25.05
N GLN A 102 -6.12 -9.20 -25.28
CA GLN A 102 -6.73 -8.09 -26.00
C GLN A 102 -7.11 -8.54 -27.42
N GLU A 103 -8.39 -8.43 -27.81
CA GLU A 103 -8.84 -8.67 -29.18
C GLU A 103 -8.43 -7.46 -30.02
N GLU A 104 -7.77 -7.68 -31.17
CA GLU A 104 -7.44 -6.57 -32.08
C GLU A 104 -8.74 -5.85 -32.46
N ALA A 105 -8.77 -4.54 -32.21
CA ALA A 105 -9.95 -3.72 -32.36
C ALA A 105 -10.48 -3.73 -33.80
N GLY A 106 -11.44 -4.63 -34.06
CA GLY A 106 -12.39 -4.51 -35.16
C GLY A 106 -13.32 -3.34 -34.89
N GLY A 107 -12.86 -2.15 -35.29
CA GLY A 107 -13.56 -0.87 -35.41
C GLY A 107 -14.91 -0.68 -34.71
N ARG A 108 -14.95 0.18 -33.70
CA ARG A 108 -16.03 1.16 -33.56
C ARG A 108 -15.52 2.42 -32.86
N GLU A 109 -15.66 3.52 -33.57
CA GLU A 109 -15.25 4.88 -33.22
C GLU A 109 -15.94 5.39 -31.95
N GLU A 110 -15.16 5.93 -31.01
CA GLU A 110 -15.32 7.32 -30.60
C GLU A 110 -13.93 7.96 -30.55
N ARG A 111 -13.73 8.94 -31.45
CA ARG A 111 -12.46 9.67 -31.61
C ARG A 111 -12.27 10.61 -30.43
N PHE A 112 -11.39 10.25 -29.51
CA PHE A 112 -10.55 11.24 -28.84
C PHE A 112 -9.18 11.19 -29.51
N SER A 113 -8.89 12.23 -30.30
CA SER A 113 -7.58 12.38 -30.91
C SER A 113 -6.50 12.38 -29.82
N PRO A 114 -5.43 11.57 -29.93
CA PRO A 114 -4.33 11.64 -28.97
C PRO A 114 -3.60 12.96 -29.20
N MET A 115 -3.89 13.97 -28.38
CA MET A 115 -2.91 15.01 -28.12
C MET A 115 -1.76 14.31 -27.41
N HIS A 116 -0.68 14.01 -28.14
CA HIS A 116 0.57 13.50 -27.59
C HIS A 116 0.92 14.23 -26.29
N PRO A 117 0.82 13.59 -25.12
CA PRO A 117 1.58 14.05 -23.97
C PRO A 117 3.02 13.66 -24.24
N ALA A 118 3.94 14.58 -23.95
CA ALA A 118 5.36 14.29 -23.93
C ALA A 118 5.62 13.01 -23.10
N PRO A 119 6.69 12.23 -23.41
CA PRO A 119 6.98 11.01 -22.68
C PRO A 119 7.26 11.36 -21.22
N CYS A 120 6.28 11.14 -20.35
CA CYS A 120 6.51 11.11 -18.91
C CYS A 120 7.36 9.87 -18.65
N SER A 121 8.63 10.11 -18.39
CA SER A 121 9.59 9.10 -17.97
C SER A 121 9.04 8.25 -16.84
N LEU A 122 9.47 6.98 -16.78
CA LEU A 122 9.32 5.99 -15.72
C LEU A 122 9.90 6.42 -14.35
N SER A 123 9.82 7.70 -14.01
CA SER A 123 10.37 8.35 -12.83
C SER A 123 9.33 9.20 -12.10
N SER A 124 8.04 8.91 -12.24
CA SER A 124 6.99 9.42 -11.33
C SER A 124 6.90 8.60 -10.03
N SER A 125 8.04 8.09 -9.55
CA SER A 125 8.24 7.95 -8.10
C SER A 125 8.49 9.35 -7.55
N THR A 126 7.48 10.20 -7.58
CA THR A 126 7.49 11.43 -6.77
C THR A 126 7.65 11.00 -5.32
N THR A 127 8.35 11.79 -4.51
CA THR A 127 8.53 11.50 -3.08
C THR A 127 7.18 11.22 -2.40
N GLU A 128 6.10 11.86 -2.86
CA GLU A 128 4.72 11.64 -2.43
C GLU A 128 4.21 10.21 -2.68
N ASN A 129 4.50 9.62 -3.84
CA ASN A 129 4.09 8.25 -4.18
C ASN A 129 4.79 7.21 -3.30
N GLN A 130 6.05 7.45 -2.94
CA GLN A 130 6.78 6.59 -1.99
C GLN A 130 6.20 6.73 -0.57
N ILE A 131 5.94 7.96 -0.12
CA ILE A 131 5.33 8.24 1.19
C ILE A 131 3.98 7.50 1.32
N MET A 132 3.12 7.60 0.30
CA MET A 132 1.82 6.94 0.31
C MET A 132 1.95 5.41 0.34
N ALA A 133 2.88 4.82 -0.41
CA ALA A 133 3.14 3.39 -0.39
C ALA A 133 3.63 2.90 1.00
N HIS A 134 4.48 3.68 1.68
CA HIS A 134 4.93 3.38 3.04
C HIS A 134 3.77 3.41 4.04
N ILE A 135 2.93 4.44 3.99
CA ILE A 135 1.76 4.56 4.87
C ILE A 135 0.78 3.41 4.61
N PHE A 136 0.54 3.07 3.34
CA PHE A 136 -0.34 1.97 2.95
C PHE A 136 0.15 0.63 3.51
N ASN A 137 1.43 0.30 3.31
CA ASN A 137 2.00 -0.95 3.80
C ASN A 137 1.88 -1.09 5.32
N GLU A 138 2.11 -0.02 6.08
CA GLU A 138 1.94 -0.06 7.53
C GLU A 138 0.47 -0.18 7.95
N CYS A 139 -0.45 0.53 7.30
CA CYS A 139 -1.89 0.44 7.60
C CYS A 139 -2.44 -0.99 7.41
N GLN A 140 -1.90 -1.73 6.45
CA GLN A 140 -2.29 -3.11 6.19
C GLN A 140 -2.00 -4.05 7.37
N ASN A 141 -0.94 -3.79 8.15
CA ASN A 141 -0.60 -4.58 9.34
C ASN A 141 -1.68 -4.50 10.43
N TYR A 142 -2.46 -3.43 10.44
CA TYR A 142 -3.49 -3.15 11.45
C TYR A 142 -4.92 -3.28 10.90
N GLY A 143 -5.07 -3.65 9.63
CA GLY A 143 -6.37 -3.70 8.95
C GLY A 143 -7.02 -2.33 8.82
N PHE A 144 -6.22 -1.28 8.67
CA PHE A 144 -6.69 0.09 8.46
C PHE A 144 -6.94 0.36 6.97
N GLU A 145 -7.99 1.13 6.69
CA GLU A 145 -8.37 1.53 5.34
C GLU A 145 -8.02 2.99 5.11
N ILE A 146 -7.39 3.29 3.98
CA ILE A 146 -7.04 4.65 3.57
C ILE A 146 -8.09 5.13 2.57
N LEU A 147 -8.73 6.25 2.89
CA LEU A 147 -9.64 7.00 2.01
C LEU A 147 -9.12 8.42 1.81
N ASP A 148 -9.69 9.14 0.84
CA ASP A 148 -9.29 10.50 0.46
C ASP A 148 -9.20 11.47 1.65
N ASP A 149 -10.06 11.29 2.66
CA ASP A 149 -10.13 12.19 3.80
C ASP A 149 -9.38 11.67 5.04
N GLY A 150 -8.84 10.45 5.03
CA GLY A 150 -8.02 9.91 6.11
C GLY A 150 -7.99 8.38 6.24
N ILE A 151 -7.53 7.92 7.39
CA ILE A 151 -7.31 6.51 7.72
C ILE A 151 -8.39 6.04 8.69
N TYR A 152 -8.95 4.86 8.45
CA TYR A 152 -10.09 4.27 9.12
C TYR A 152 -9.75 2.90 9.69
N ASN A 153 -10.42 2.49 10.78
CA ASN A 153 -10.33 1.11 11.24
C ASN A 153 -11.28 0.18 10.47
N ASN A 154 -11.15 -1.12 10.72
CA ASN A 154 -12.02 -2.17 10.14
C ASN A 154 -13.52 -2.07 10.49
N LYS A 155 -13.92 -1.14 11.37
CA LYS A 155 -15.32 -0.85 11.70
C LYS A 155 -15.84 0.40 10.98
N GLY A 156 -15.06 0.98 10.04
CA GLY A 156 -15.42 2.19 9.32
C GLY A 156 -15.32 3.47 10.15
N VAL A 157 -14.60 3.44 11.27
CA VAL A 157 -14.41 4.62 12.13
C VAL A 157 -13.11 5.31 11.75
N LYS A 158 -13.20 6.61 11.40
CA LYS A 158 -12.04 7.45 11.11
C LYS A 158 -11.11 7.49 12.32
N LEU A 159 -9.82 7.27 12.11
CA LEU A 159 -8.78 7.35 13.14
C LEU A 159 -8.02 8.68 13.05
N GLY A 160 -7.76 9.15 11.83
CA GLY A 160 -7.00 10.37 11.60
C GLY A 160 -6.38 10.43 10.21
N GLN A 161 -5.26 11.13 10.10
CA GLN A 161 -4.45 11.26 8.88
C GLN A 161 -2.98 11.05 9.25
N VAL A 162 -2.22 10.43 8.37
CA VAL A 162 -0.76 10.32 8.45
C VAL A 162 -0.19 10.90 7.17
N GLY A 163 0.92 11.61 7.29
CA GLY A 163 1.65 12.12 6.16
C GLY A 163 3.12 12.34 6.49
N CYS A 164 3.85 12.84 5.51
CA CYS A 164 5.24 13.21 5.64
C CYS A 164 5.47 14.54 4.91
N THR A 165 6.08 15.50 5.60
CA THR A 165 6.41 16.81 5.04
C THR A 165 7.89 17.08 5.34
N ASP A 166 8.67 17.39 4.32
CA ASP A 166 10.12 17.61 4.43
C ASP A 166 10.87 16.47 5.14
N GLY A 167 10.43 15.23 4.92
CA GLY A 167 11.00 14.04 5.57
C GLY A 167 10.53 13.79 7.01
N ASN A 168 9.71 14.67 7.58
CA ASN A 168 9.15 14.52 8.92
C ASN A 168 7.77 13.86 8.86
N TRP A 169 7.65 12.68 9.48
CA TRP A 169 6.37 11.99 9.62
C TRP A 169 5.48 12.72 10.61
N TRP A 170 4.20 12.84 10.29
CA TRP A 170 3.21 13.43 11.17
C TRP A 170 1.92 12.63 11.19
N VAL A 171 1.22 12.72 12.31
CA VAL A 171 -0.10 12.15 12.53
C VAL A 171 -1.05 13.24 13.01
N LYS A 172 -2.26 13.25 12.46
CA LYS A 172 -3.37 14.10 12.90
C LYS A 172 -4.55 13.20 13.26
N LYS A 173 -4.75 12.96 14.55
CA LYS A 173 -5.89 12.15 15.04
C LYS A 173 -7.21 12.83 14.73
N ARG A 174 -8.30 12.05 14.61
CA ARG A 174 -9.62 12.56 14.21
C ARG A 174 -10.16 13.71 15.08
N TYR A 175 -9.81 13.74 16.36
CA TYR A 175 -10.25 14.76 17.31
C TYR A 175 -9.20 15.86 17.54
N SER A 176 -8.03 15.72 16.92
CA SER A 176 -6.94 16.69 17.06
C SER A 176 -6.95 17.68 15.90
N VAL A 177 -6.89 18.96 16.23
CA VAL A 177 -6.64 20.02 15.26
C VAL A 177 -5.15 20.12 14.90
N GLN A 178 -4.27 19.62 15.77
CA GLN A 178 -2.83 19.76 15.65
C GLN A 178 -2.17 18.47 15.13
N GLN A 179 -1.19 18.63 14.25
CA GLN A 179 -0.29 17.57 13.81
C GLN A 179 0.72 17.26 14.91
N GLN A 180 0.93 15.98 15.17
CA GLN A 180 1.97 15.46 16.05
C GLN A 180 3.04 14.81 15.20
N TYR A 181 4.30 15.18 15.40
CA TYR A 181 5.41 14.57 14.68
C TYR A 181 5.74 13.20 15.25
N SER A 182 6.21 12.32 14.37
CA SER A 182 6.58 10.95 14.70
C SER A 182 7.95 10.64 14.10
N ASN A 183 8.68 9.72 14.74
CA ASN A 183 10.03 9.36 14.31
C ASN A 183 10.01 8.42 13.09
N SER A 184 8.90 7.74 12.85
CA SER A 184 8.72 6.79 11.75
C SER A 184 7.27 6.68 11.29
N VAL A 185 7.06 6.11 10.10
CA VAL A 185 5.72 5.77 9.59
C VAL A 185 5.01 4.74 10.47
N LEU A 186 5.76 3.78 11.03
CA LEU A 186 5.25 2.80 11.99
C LEU A 186 4.68 3.50 13.22
N ASP A 187 5.43 4.42 13.84
CA ASP A 187 5.00 5.16 15.02
C ASP A 187 3.77 6.03 14.73
N ALA A 188 3.74 6.66 13.55
CA ALA A 188 2.62 7.50 13.13
C ALA A 188 1.33 6.69 12.96
N VAL A 189 1.40 5.53 12.29
CA VAL A 189 0.26 4.62 12.08
C VAL A 189 -0.16 3.96 13.38
N LEU A 190 0.78 3.50 14.20
CA LEU A 190 0.49 2.91 15.52
C LEU A 190 -0.24 3.91 16.43
N SER A 191 0.16 5.19 16.38
CA SER A 191 -0.46 6.26 17.16
C SER A 191 -1.93 6.54 16.80
N LEU A 192 -2.38 6.15 15.61
CA LEU A 192 -3.80 6.17 15.23
C LEU A 192 -4.62 5.10 15.96
N SER A 193 -3.99 3.98 16.30
CA SER A 193 -4.62 2.88 17.06
C SER A 193 -4.71 3.19 18.56
N MET A 194 -3.88 4.10 19.05
CA MET A 194 -3.86 4.44 20.46
C MET A 194 -5.07 5.33 20.78
N VAL A 195 -6.02 4.76 21.54
CA VAL A 195 -7.08 5.50 22.25
C VAL A 195 -6.45 6.77 22.81
N ASP A 196 -7.05 7.92 22.51
CA ASP A 196 -6.53 9.22 22.93
C ASP A 196 -6.26 9.21 24.44
N THR A 197 -4.99 9.11 24.80
CA THR A 197 -4.56 9.10 26.21
C THR A 197 -4.84 10.45 26.86
N SER A 198 -4.98 11.53 26.08
CA SER A 198 -5.40 12.84 26.60
C SER A 198 -6.86 12.87 27.06
N LEU A 199 -7.77 12.18 26.36
CA LEU A 199 -9.14 12.00 26.81
C LEU A 199 -9.20 10.94 27.90
N ALA A 200 -8.39 9.88 27.80
CA ALA A 200 -8.31 8.84 28.81
C ALA A 200 -7.81 9.38 30.15
N GLU A 201 -6.81 10.27 30.21
CA GLU A 201 -6.34 10.91 31.44
C GLU A 201 -7.42 11.83 32.04
N THR A 202 -8.13 12.59 31.20
CA THR A 202 -9.20 13.49 31.64
C THR A 202 -10.41 12.70 32.18
N VAL A 203 -10.79 11.62 31.50
CA VAL A 203 -11.87 10.71 31.91
C VAL A 203 -11.43 9.88 33.12
N HIS A 204 -10.19 9.40 33.17
CA HIS A 204 -9.66 8.61 34.28
C HIS A 204 -9.60 9.43 35.57
N LYS A 205 -9.11 10.67 35.52
CA LYS A 205 -9.13 11.59 36.66
C LYS A 205 -10.56 11.82 37.15
N TYR A 206 -11.49 12.06 36.24
CA TYR A 206 -12.90 12.28 36.57
C TYR A 206 -13.62 11.03 37.12
N LEU A 207 -13.20 9.84 36.68
CA LEU A 207 -13.70 8.54 37.17
C LEU A 207 -13.10 8.16 38.53
N GLN A 208 -11.84 8.53 38.82
CA GLN A 208 -11.22 8.33 40.14
C GLN A 208 -11.87 9.19 41.23
N ASP A 209 -12.40 10.37 40.88
CA ASP A 209 -13.03 11.28 41.83
C ASP A 209 -14.48 10.89 42.19
N ARG A 210 -15.05 9.83 41.58
CA ARG A 210 -16.42 9.36 41.84
C ARG A 210 -16.46 8.10 42.73
N PRO A 211 -17.48 7.94 43.59
CA PRO A 211 -17.68 6.71 44.35
C PRO A 211 -17.93 5.53 43.39
N LEU A 212 -17.32 4.38 43.69
CA LEU A 212 -17.38 3.18 42.83
C LEU A 212 -18.82 2.68 42.62
N GLU A 213 -19.71 2.91 43.59
CA GLU A 213 -21.13 2.52 43.53
C GLU A 213 -21.95 3.33 42.52
N GLN A 214 -21.39 4.43 41.99
CA GLN A 214 -22.04 5.31 41.01
C GLN A 214 -21.55 5.10 39.57
N LEU A 215 -20.62 4.17 39.36
CA LEU A 215 -20.05 3.88 38.05
C LEU A 215 -20.81 2.75 37.37
N THR A 216 -21.05 2.93 36.07
CA THR A 216 -21.59 1.87 35.21
C THR A 216 -20.57 0.75 35.02
N THR A 217 -21.03 -0.43 34.60
CA THR A 217 -20.15 -1.59 34.36
C THR A 217 -19.07 -1.28 33.31
N GLU A 218 -19.43 -0.50 32.29
CA GLU A 218 -18.52 -0.05 31.24
C GLU A 218 -17.45 0.93 31.77
N GLU A 219 -17.81 1.84 32.67
CA GLU A 219 -16.89 2.79 33.30
C GLU A 219 -15.92 2.10 34.27
N LEU A 220 -16.40 1.11 35.04
CA LEU A 220 -15.55 0.28 35.90
C LEU A 220 -14.53 -0.50 35.08
N GLN A 221 -14.96 -1.09 33.95
CA GLN A 221 -14.06 -1.82 33.07
C GLN A 221 -12.99 -0.92 32.46
N GLN A 222 -13.32 0.35 32.17
CA GLN A 222 -12.34 1.34 31.72
C GLN A 222 -11.31 1.71 32.80
N LEU A 223 -11.71 1.85 34.06
CA LEU A 223 -10.79 2.07 35.19
C LEU A 223 -9.79 0.91 35.36
N PHE A 224 -10.28 -0.33 35.35
CA PHE A 224 -9.40 -1.51 35.46
C PHE A 224 -8.45 -1.67 34.27
N ASN A 225 -8.94 -1.42 33.06
CA ASN A 225 -8.09 -1.48 31.87
C ASN A 225 -7.01 -0.40 31.87
N HIS A 226 -7.28 0.77 32.44
CA HIS A 226 -6.28 1.83 32.59
C HIS A 226 -5.18 1.45 33.60
N GLU A 227 -5.55 0.90 34.76
CA GLU A 227 -4.60 0.46 35.79
C GLU A 227 -3.64 -0.62 35.26
N VAL A 228 -4.19 -1.62 34.56
CA VAL A 228 -3.40 -2.69 33.94
C VAL A 228 -2.47 -2.13 32.86
N ARG A 229 -2.93 -1.14 32.08
CA ARG A 229 -2.13 -0.51 31.02
C ARG A 229 -0.99 0.35 31.58
N SER A 230 -1.22 1.06 32.68
CA SER A 230 -0.18 1.84 33.38
C SER A 230 0.97 0.95 33.84
N GLN A 231 0.66 -0.21 34.44
CA GLN A 231 1.69 -1.16 34.90
C GLN A 231 2.47 -1.80 33.74
N VAL A 232 1.81 -2.09 32.62
CA VAL A 232 2.48 -2.63 31.42
C VAL A 232 3.42 -1.61 30.79
N GLN A 233 3.06 -0.32 30.81
CA GLN A 233 3.87 0.73 30.21
C GLN A 233 5.13 1.03 31.04
N GLU A 234 5.05 0.92 32.37
CA GLU A 234 6.21 1.05 33.27
C GLU A 234 7.25 -0.06 33.04
N LEU A 235 6.80 -1.27 32.72
CA LEU A 235 7.63 -2.45 32.41
C LEU A 235 8.36 -2.39 31.06
N VAL A 236 7.93 -1.56 30.12
CA VAL A 236 8.56 -1.40 28.78
C VAL A 236 9.66 -0.32 28.79
N THR A 237 9.74 0.47 29.86
CA THR A 237 10.70 1.59 30.02
C THR A 237 11.94 1.27 30.88
N VAL A 238 12.16 0.00 31.26
CA VAL A 238 13.33 -0.43 32.06
C VAL A 238 14.33 -1.20 31.22
#